data_AF-I3MY12-F1
#
_entry.id   AF-I3MY12-F1
#
_cell.length_a   1.000
_cell.length_b   1.000
_cell.length_c   1.000
_cell.angle_alpha   90.00
_cell.angle_beta   90.00
_cell.angle_gamma   90.00
#
_symmetry.space_group_name_H-M   'P 1'
#
loop_
_entity.id
_entity.type
_entity.pdbx_description
1 polymer ?
#
loop_
_entity_poly.entity_id
_entity_poly.type
_entity_poly.pdbx_seq_one_letter_code
_entity_poly.pdbx_strand_id
1 'polypeptide(L)'
;TLAFFADLIAYEVTVNQRNMEDICLCCGSFQVHTQHPLFEGGICAPCKDRFLEALFQYDEDGYQSSCSICGSGETLLICENPDCTRCYCLECVDTLVGPGTAGRIHAMSSWVCFLCLPFSRSGLLQRRRKWRERLKAFQDREVASPQEIYKTLPAWKREPVRVLSLFGDIGKELTSLGFLEPGSEAGRLRHLEDVTDIVRRDVEEWGPFDLVYGSTPALGHACDHSPGWYLFQFHRLLQYARPRPGSPQAFFWMFVDNLQLTGEEQAIAARFLETEPVILQDVRGSALQNAVRVWTNIPAVKSRHSALASEEELLLLAQDGQRGTLPAQGPSALVKNCFLPLREYFKYFSQNALPLYK
;
A
#
# COMPACT_ATOMS: atom_id res chain seq x y z
N THR A 1 18.96 27.02 9.50
CA THR A 1 19.71 25.84 9.01
C THR A 1 19.06 25.20 7.78
N LEU A 2 17.73 25.19 7.66
CA LEU A 2 16.98 24.60 6.52
C LEU A 2 17.05 25.41 5.21
N ALA A 3 16.99 26.74 5.24
CA ALA A 3 17.13 27.59 4.04
C ALA A 3 18.49 27.44 3.32
N PHE A 4 19.53 27.02 4.05
CA PHE A 4 20.88 26.85 3.51
C PHE A 4 21.01 25.63 2.57
N PHE A 5 20.12 24.63 2.68
CA PHE A 5 20.17 23.41 1.87
C PHE A 5 19.55 23.60 0.47
N ALA A 6 18.48 24.38 0.37
CA ALA A 6 17.80 24.66 -0.89
C ALA A 6 18.68 25.48 -1.85
N ASP A 7 19.35 26.51 -1.31
CA ASP A 7 20.26 27.37 -2.06
C ASP A 7 21.50 26.58 -2.54
N LEU A 8 21.92 25.55 -1.79
CA LEU A 8 23.11 24.76 -2.12
C LEU A 8 22.92 23.94 -3.41
N ILE A 9 21.80 23.21 -3.56
CA ILE A 9 21.60 22.37 -4.77
C ILE A 9 21.51 23.25 -6.01
N ALA A 10 20.70 24.32 -5.95
CA ALA A 10 20.53 25.23 -7.08
C ALA A 10 21.86 25.90 -7.45
N TYR A 11 22.64 26.36 -6.47
CA TYR A 11 23.95 26.96 -6.68
C TYR A 11 24.95 25.97 -7.29
N GLU A 12 25.05 24.76 -6.74
CA GLU A 12 26.00 23.75 -7.22
C GLU A 12 25.74 23.35 -8.67
N VAL A 13 24.48 23.30 -9.08
CA VAL A 13 24.09 22.90 -10.43
C VAL A 13 24.21 24.06 -11.42
N THR A 14 23.78 25.26 -11.04
CA THR A 14 23.73 26.41 -11.96
C THR A 14 25.04 27.19 -12.02
N VAL A 15 25.75 27.32 -10.90
CA VAL A 15 27.00 28.09 -10.79
C VAL A 15 28.21 27.17 -10.94
N ASN A 16 28.28 26.09 -10.16
CA ASN A 16 29.43 25.16 -10.19
C ASN A 16 29.33 24.10 -11.31
N GLN A 17 28.23 24.09 -12.08
CA GLN A 17 27.97 23.15 -13.18
C GLN A 17 28.09 21.66 -12.77
N ARG A 18 27.83 21.35 -11.49
CA ARG A 18 27.84 19.97 -11.00
C ARG A 18 26.67 19.20 -11.61
N ASN A 19 26.90 17.93 -11.91
CA ASN A 19 25.83 17.06 -12.42
C ASN A 19 24.84 16.73 -11.28
N MET A 20 23.55 16.79 -11.58
CA MET A 20 22.48 16.42 -10.64
C MET A 20 22.63 14.99 -10.12
N GLU A 21 23.17 14.08 -10.92
CA GLU A 21 23.39 12.67 -10.53
C GLU A 21 24.41 12.50 -9.39
N ASP A 22 25.25 13.51 -9.16
CA ASP A 22 26.29 13.51 -8.11
C ASP A 22 25.80 14.19 -6.81
N ILE A 23 24.53 14.57 -6.74
CA ILE A 23 23.92 15.24 -5.59
C ILE A 23 22.66 14.49 -5.18
N CYS A 24 22.51 14.21 -3.88
CA CYS A 24 21.30 13.65 -3.32
C CYS A 24 20.14 14.64 -3.47
N LEU A 25 19.12 14.31 -4.27
CA LEU A 25 17.94 15.16 -4.47
C LEU A 25 17.13 15.39 -3.18
N CYS A 26 17.25 14.47 -2.23
CA CYS A 26 16.45 14.47 -1.01
C CYS A 26 17.04 15.38 0.09
N CYS A 27 18.36 15.56 0.14
CA CYS A 27 19.03 16.28 1.22
C CYS A 27 20.26 17.11 0.82
N GLY A 28 20.65 17.12 -0.45
CA GLY A 28 21.79 17.88 -0.97
C GLY A 28 23.18 17.26 -0.71
N SER A 29 23.26 16.09 -0.08
CA SER A 29 24.54 15.40 0.15
C SER A 29 25.24 15.00 -1.16
N PHE A 30 26.56 15.17 -1.22
CA PHE A 30 27.38 14.67 -2.34
C PHE A 30 27.79 13.19 -2.19
N GLN A 31 27.47 12.56 -1.05
CA GLN A 31 27.72 11.13 -0.83
C GLN A 31 26.56 10.30 -1.42
N VAL A 32 26.49 10.27 -2.74
CA VAL A 32 25.46 9.52 -3.47
C VAL A 32 25.74 8.03 -3.40
N HIS A 33 24.73 7.26 -3.00
CA HIS A 33 24.78 5.79 -3.00
C HIS A 33 24.34 5.24 -4.37
N THR A 34 23.27 5.80 -4.93
CA THR A 34 22.78 5.42 -6.26
C THR A 34 21.92 6.52 -6.87
N GLN A 35 21.33 6.26 -8.04
CA GLN A 35 20.43 7.19 -8.72
C GLN A 35 19.02 7.17 -8.12
N HIS A 36 18.41 8.34 -7.96
CA HIS A 36 17.02 8.48 -7.56
C HIS A 36 16.10 7.81 -8.61
N PRO A 37 15.12 6.97 -8.22
CA PRO A 37 14.37 6.16 -9.18
C PRO A 37 13.39 6.96 -10.06
N LEU A 38 12.79 8.03 -9.52
CA LEU A 38 11.74 8.80 -10.22
C LEU A 38 12.27 9.98 -11.07
N PHE A 39 13.24 10.73 -10.55
CA PHE A 39 13.78 11.96 -11.15
C PHE A 39 15.29 11.85 -11.38
N GLU A 40 15.83 12.63 -12.32
CA GLU A 40 17.27 12.71 -12.59
C GLU A 40 17.99 13.38 -11.42
N GLY A 41 18.90 12.63 -10.82
CA GLY A 41 19.67 13.00 -9.65
C GLY A 41 20.01 11.81 -8.76
N GLY A 42 20.91 12.03 -7.80
CA GLY A 42 21.38 11.02 -6.87
C GLY A 42 20.46 10.83 -5.65
N ILE A 43 20.69 9.74 -4.91
CA ILE A 43 20.14 9.49 -3.58
C ILE A 43 21.24 8.90 -2.68
N CYS A 44 21.43 9.48 -1.49
CA CYS A 44 22.37 8.96 -0.48
C CYS A 44 21.75 7.78 0.28
N ALA A 45 22.56 6.99 1.00
CA ALA A 45 22.09 5.78 1.68
C ALA A 45 20.94 6.03 2.68
N PRO A 46 21.01 7.02 3.61
CA PRO A 46 19.90 7.27 4.54
C PRO A 46 18.60 7.71 3.85
N CYS A 47 18.70 8.52 2.79
CA CYS A 47 17.51 8.94 2.04
C CYS A 47 16.92 7.78 1.21
N LYS A 48 17.77 6.87 0.74
CA LYS A 48 17.34 5.64 0.05
C LYS A 48 16.49 4.77 0.97
N ASP A 49 16.96 4.52 2.19
CA ASP A 49 16.25 3.68 3.16
C ASP A 49 14.89 4.30 3.51
N ARG A 50 14.88 5.60 3.83
CA ARG A 50 13.63 6.36 4.05
C ARG A 50 12.67 6.29 2.85
N PHE A 51 13.19 6.47 1.63
CA PHE A 51 12.37 6.43 0.43
C PHE A 51 11.72 5.06 0.22
N LEU A 52 12.46 3.97 0.47
CA LEU A 52 11.95 2.61 0.35
C LEU A 52 10.87 2.30 1.39
N GLU A 53 11.05 2.76 2.63
CA GLU A 53 10.07 2.62 3.71
C GLU A 53 8.76 3.35 3.39
N ALA A 54 8.86 4.54 2.77
CA ALA A 54 7.73 5.44 2.58
C ALA A 54 6.91 5.19 1.29
N LEU A 55 7.46 4.45 0.31
CA LEU A 55 6.92 4.35 -1.05
C LEU A 55 5.45 3.88 -1.16
N PHE A 56 5.05 2.95 -0.29
CA PHE A 56 3.70 2.39 -0.24
C PHE A 56 2.98 2.72 1.07
N GLN A 57 3.44 3.74 1.79
CA GLN A 57 2.69 4.26 2.94
C GLN A 57 1.61 5.22 2.44
N TYR A 58 0.41 5.04 2.95
CA TYR A 58 -0.78 5.79 2.57
C TYR A 58 -1.52 6.24 3.81
N ASP A 59 -1.99 7.49 3.79
CA ASP A 59 -2.84 8.02 4.84
C ASP A 59 -4.32 7.70 4.57
N GLU A 60 -5.17 8.01 5.55
CA GLU A 60 -6.61 7.74 5.58
C GLU A 60 -7.42 8.39 4.43
N ASP A 61 -6.86 9.36 3.70
CA ASP A 61 -7.47 10.00 2.52
C ASP A 61 -7.16 9.25 1.22
N GLY A 62 -6.35 8.20 1.30
CA GLY A 62 -5.96 7.39 0.17
C GLY A 62 -4.81 7.96 -0.65
N TYR A 63 -4.12 9.01 -0.20
CA TYR A 63 -2.89 9.52 -0.83
C TYR A 63 -1.64 9.00 -0.11
N GLN A 64 -0.49 9.09 -0.78
CA GLN A 64 0.79 8.73 -0.17
C GLN A 64 1.10 9.66 1.00
N SER A 65 1.53 9.08 2.12
CA SER A 65 1.83 9.81 3.36
C SER A 65 3.11 10.62 3.32
N SER A 66 3.85 10.54 2.21
CA SER A 66 5.18 11.12 2.09
C SER A 66 5.41 11.72 0.70
N CYS A 67 6.36 12.65 0.67
CA CYS A 67 6.85 13.27 -0.55
C CYS A 67 7.47 12.22 -1.47
N SER A 68 6.99 12.17 -2.72
CA SER A 68 7.51 11.29 -3.78
C SER A 68 8.97 11.56 -4.17
N ILE A 69 9.62 12.59 -3.64
CA ILE A 69 11.04 12.90 -3.88
C ILE A 69 11.90 12.50 -2.66
N CYS A 70 11.57 13.00 -1.47
CA CYS A 70 12.46 12.84 -0.30
C CYS A 70 11.95 11.84 0.75
N GLY A 71 10.73 11.31 0.60
CA GLY A 71 10.11 10.43 1.60
C GLY A 71 9.76 11.12 2.92
N SER A 72 9.76 12.46 2.99
CA SER A 72 9.32 13.21 4.18
C SER A 72 7.80 13.43 4.16
N GLY A 73 7.15 13.37 5.33
CA GLY A 73 5.69 13.49 5.52
C GLY A 73 5.25 14.79 6.22
N GLU A 74 5.97 15.90 6.00
CA GLU A 74 5.55 17.22 6.49
C GLU A 74 4.41 17.80 5.62
N THR A 75 4.35 19.11 5.39
CA THR A 75 3.31 19.71 4.54
C THR A 75 3.44 19.27 3.08
N LEU A 76 2.39 18.64 2.54
CA LEU A 76 2.39 18.02 1.22
C LEU A 76 1.43 18.71 0.23
N LEU A 77 1.89 18.87 -1.01
CA LEU A 77 1.08 19.21 -2.17
C LEU A 77 0.58 17.93 -2.83
N ILE A 78 -0.74 17.76 -2.89
CA ILE A 78 -1.41 16.58 -3.44
C ILE A 78 -1.68 16.77 -4.93
N CYS A 79 -1.42 15.74 -5.75
CA CYS A 79 -1.78 15.74 -7.16
C CYS A 79 -3.29 15.57 -7.33
N GLU A 80 -3.94 16.44 -8.12
CA GLU A 80 -5.38 16.36 -8.37
C GLU A 80 -5.78 15.45 -9.53
N ASN A 81 -4.81 14.81 -10.20
CA ASN A 81 -5.16 13.77 -11.15
C ASN A 81 -5.84 12.61 -10.39
N PRO A 82 -7.11 12.24 -10.69
CA PRO A 82 -7.85 11.23 -9.94
C PRO A 82 -7.18 9.84 -9.88
N ASP A 83 -6.35 9.53 -10.89
CA ASP A 83 -5.60 8.28 -10.98
C ASP A 83 -4.21 8.36 -10.33
N CYS A 84 -3.89 9.47 -9.66
CA CYS A 84 -2.60 9.72 -9.02
C CYS A 84 -2.78 9.85 -7.51
N THR A 85 -1.87 9.23 -6.77
CA THR A 85 -1.87 9.27 -5.30
C THR A 85 -0.66 10.00 -4.73
N ARG A 86 0.06 10.73 -5.58
CA ARG A 86 1.39 11.26 -5.25
C ARG A 86 1.34 12.64 -4.63
N CYS A 87 2.26 12.83 -3.69
CA CYS A 87 2.40 14.03 -2.89
C CYS A 87 3.83 14.57 -2.98
N TYR A 88 4.01 15.88 -2.80
CA TYR A 88 5.31 16.55 -2.87
C TYR A 88 5.43 17.59 -1.75
N CYS A 89 6.50 17.56 -0.96
CA CYS A 89 6.70 18.57 0.07
C CYS A 89 7.06 19.94 -0.54
N LEU A 90 6.67 21.01 0.16
CA LEU A 90 6.93 22.39 -0.26
C LEU A 90 8.43 22.63 -0.51
N GLU A 91 9.28 22.12 0.38
CA GLU A 91 10.73 22.29 0.31
C GLU A 91 11.33 21.70 -0.97
N CYS A 92 10.94 20.48 -1.35
CA CYS A 92 11.44 19.85 -2.58
C CYS A 92 11.01 20.65 -3.82
N VAL A 93 9.77 21.15 -3.83
CA VAL A 93 9.26 21.95 -4.94
C VAL A 93 10.02 23.27 -5.06
N ASP A 94 10.17 24.02 -3.97
CA ASP A 94 10.86 25.31 -4.02
C ASP A 94 12.37 25.16 -4.29
N THR A 95 12.99 24.08 -3.81
CA THR A 95 14.41 23.81 -4.05
C THR A 95 14.68 23.36 -5.49
N LEU A 96 13.92 22.39 -6.01
CA LEU A 96 14.25 21.71 -7.26
C LEU A 96 13.54 22.34 -8.47
N VAL A 97 12.39 22.98 -8.28
CA VAL A 97 11.63 23.61 -9.37
C VAL A 97 11.90 25.11 -9.41
N GLY A 98 11.93 25.75 -8.24
CA GLY A 98 12.37 27.12 -8.07
C GLY A 98 11.63 27.83 -6.94
N PRO A 99 12.25 28.86 -6.31
CA PRO A 99 11.67 29.52 -5.14
C PRO A 99 10.25 30.08 -5.39
N GLY A 100 9.36 29.87 -4.42
CA GLY A 100 7.97 30.32 -4.45
C GLY A 100 7.07 29.54 -5.41
N THR A 101 7.55 28.44 -6.00
CA THR A 101 6.73 27.57 -6.85
C THR A 101 5.68 26.85 -6.01
N ALA A 102 6.02 26.40 -4.81
CA ALA A 102 5.10 25.72 -3.92
C ALA A 102 3.90 26.62 -3.57
N GLY A 103 4.16 27.90 -3.25
CA GLY A 103 3.10 28.90 -3.03
C GLY A 103 2.24 29.16 -4.26
N ARG A 104 2.82 29.18 -5.47
CA ARG A 104 2.06 29.28 -6.72
C ARG A 104 1.16 28.07 -6.94
N ILE A 105 1.68 26.86 -6.75
CA ILE A 105 0.91 25.61 -6.89
C ILE A 105 -0.22 25.59 -5.88
N HIS A 106 0.04 25.97 -4.63
CA HIS A 106 -0.96 26.04 -3.59
C HIS A 106 -2.10 27.01 -3.93
N ALA A 107 -1.82 28.08 -4.66
CA ALA A 107 -2.83 29.03 -5.13
C ALA A 107 -3.59 28.58 -6.39
N MET A 108 -3.20 27.46 -7.02
CA MET A 108 -3.91 26.93 -8.19
C MET A 108 -5.20 26.25 -7.76
N SER A 109 -6.24 26.38 -8.57
CA SER A 109 -7.50 25.64 -8.40
C SER A 109 -7.41 24.19 -8.86
N SER A 110 -6.42 23.87 -9.72
CA SER A 110 -6.12 22.50 -10.07
C SER A 110 -4.66 22.28 -10.46
N TRP A 111 -3.98 21.37 -9.77
CA TRP A 111 -2.59 21.03 -10.04
C TRP A 111 -2.38 19.54 -10.31
N VAL A 112 -1.63 19.23 -11.37
CA VAL A 112 -1.17 17.88 -11.68
C VAL A 112 0.34 17.79 -11.51
N CYS A 113 0.80 16.70 -10.91
CA CYS A 113 2.18 16.60 -10.47
C CYS A 113 3.20 16.38 -11.59
N PHE A 114 4.48 16.52 -11.26
CA PHE A 114 5.61 16.39 -12.18
C PHE A 114 5.74 15.02 -12.84
N LEU A 115 5.11 13.97 -12.27
CA LEU A 115 5.05 12.65 -12.89
C LEU A 115 3.86 12.48 -13.85
N CYS A 116 2.80 13.28 -13.68
CA CYS A 116 1.60 13.29 -14.51
C CYS A 116 1.70 14.27 -15.68
N LEU A 117 2.48 15.36 -15.54
CA LEU A 117 2.66 16.35 -16.58
C LEU A 117 3.23 15.72 -17.88
N PRO A 118 2.86 16.25 -19.06
CA PRO A 118 3.41 15.80 -20.33
C PRO A 118 4.90 16.18 -20.45
N PHE A 119 5.28 17.35 -19.92
CA PHE A 119 6.66 17.83 -19.91
C PHE A 119 7.51 17.04 -18.93
N SER A 120 8.74 16.72 -19.33
CA SER A 120 9.68 15.98 -18.48
C SER A 120 10.49 16.89 -17.55
N ARG A 121 10.50 18.20 -17.75
CA ARG A 121 11.33 19.15 -16.98
C ARG A 121 10.47 20.21 -16.30
N SER A 122 10.79 20.54 -15.06
CA SER A 122 10.24 21.68 -14.33
C SER A 122 11.34 22.25 -13.43
N GLY A 123 11.92 23.38 -13.82
CA GLY A 123 13.14 23.89 -13.17
C GLY A 123 14.32 22.92 -13.35
N LEU A 124 14.99 22.58 -12.25
CA LEU A 124 16.05 21.57 -12.21
C LEU A 124 15.47 20.15 -12.12
N LEU A 125 14.21 20.01 -11.70
CA LEU A 125 13.56 18.71 -11.56
C LEU A 125 13.24 18.11 -12.94
N GLN A 126 13.82 16.95 -13.21
CA GLN A 126 13.66 16.25 -14.49
C GLN A 126 13.15 14.83 -14.26
N ARG A 127 11.97 14.50 -14.78
CA ARG A 127 11.38 13.15 -14.73
C ARG A 127 12.18 12.18 -15.58
N ARG A 128 12.57 11.03 -15.00
CA ARG A 128 13.25 9.98 -15.76
C ARG A 128 12.34 9.33 -16.78
N ARG A 129 12.92 8.99 -17.93
CA ARG A 129 12.25 8.13 -18.92
C ARG A 129 12.00 6.75 -18.32
N LYS A 130 10.78 6.23 -18.51
CA LYS A 130 10.34 4.92 -18.01
C LYS A 130 10.60 4.72 -16.51
N TRP A 131 10.38 5.77 -15.71
CA TRP A 131 10.66 5.76 -14.27
C TRP A 131 10.02 4.59 -13.50
N ARG A 132 8.88 4.04 -13.94
CA ARG A 132 8.24 2.87 -13.30
C ARG A 132 9.08 1.59 -13.41
N GLU A 133 9.76 1.39 -14.55
CA GLU A 133 10.69 0.27 -14.73
C GLU A 133 11.94 0.46 -13.86
N ARG A 134 12.43 1.70 -13.79
CA ARG A 134 13.57 2.05 -12.92
C ARG A 134 13.24 1.91 -11.45
N LEU A 135 12.03 2.28 -11.02
CA LEU A 135 11.56 2.11 -9.65
C LEU A 135 11.53 0.63 -9.28
N LYS A 136 10.99 -0.23 -10.14
CA LYS A 136 11.01 -1.69 -9.94
C LYS A 136 12.44 -2.22 -9.82
N ALA A 137 13.33 -1.85 -10.74
CA ALA A 137 14.72 -2.29 -10.70
C ALA A 137 15.46 -1.77 -9.45
N PHE A 138 15.13 -0.57 -8.99
CA PHE A 138 15.65 0.00 -7.75
C PHE A 138 15.16 -0.80 -6.53
N GLN A 139 13.87 -1.15 -6.47
CA GLN A 139 13.34 -2.00 -5.40
C GLN A 139 14.00 -3.38 -5.40
N ASP A 140 14.08 -4.04 -6.55
CA ASP A 140 14.66 -5.38 -6.68
C ASP A 140 16.13 -5.44 -6.27
N ARG A 141 16.87 -4.33 -6.43
CA ARG A 141 18.28 -4.24 -6.06
C ARG A 141 18.49 -3.87 -4.60
N GLU A 142 17.67 -2.98 -4.06
CA GLU A 142 17.91 -2.36 -2.74
C GLU A 142 17.10 -3.01 -1.60
N VAL A 143 15.97 -3.66 -1.91
CA VAL A 143 15.14 -4.32 -0.90
C VAL A 143 15.70 -5.73 -0.66
N ALA A 144 16.25 -5.97 0.52
CA ALA A 144 16.76 -7.28 0.92
C ALA A 144 15.66 -8.33 1.21
N SER A 145 14.39 -7.97 1.06
CA SER A 145 13.25 -8.82 1.43
C SER A 145 12.90 -9.83 0.34
N PRO A 146 12.49 -11.06 0.69
CA PRO A 146 12.03 -12.06 -0.27
C PRO A 146 10.63 -11.77 -0.85
N GLN A 147 9.92 -10.72 -0.42
CA GLN A 147 8.59 -10.40 -0.93
C GLN A 147 8.67 -9.80 -2.34
N GLU A 148 8.00 -10.46 -3.28
CA GLU A 148 7.88 -9.99 -4.66
C GLU A 148 7.08 -8.68 -4.70
N ILE A 149 7.75 -7.58 -5.03
CA ILE A 149 7.08 -6.30 -5.31
C ILE A 149 6.81 -6.23 -6.81
N TYR A 150 5.54 -6.09 -7.21
CA TYR A 150 5.17 -5.96 -8.62
C TYR A 150 5.53 -4.59 -9.19
N LYS A 151 5.73 -4.52 -10.51
CA LYS A 151 5.97 -3.25 -11.20
C LYS A 151 4.68 -2.42 -11.23
N THR A 152 4.73 -1.17 -10.76
CA THR A 152 3.59 -0.25 -10.82
C THR A 152 3.14 0.02 -12.26
N LEU A 153 1.84 0.27 -12.45
CA LEU A 153 1.24 0.47 -13.76
C LEU A 153 0.88 1.94 -14.00
N PRO A 154 1.08 2.47 -15.23
CA PRO A 154 0.50 3.75 -15.63
C PRO A 154 -1.02 3.71 -15.56
N ALA A 155 -1.65 4.82 -15.19
CA ALA A 155 -3.10 4.94 -15.01
C ALA A 155 -3.92 4.30 -16.15
N TRP A 156 -3.58 4.61 -17.40
CA TRP A 156 -4.29 4.11 -18.59
C TRP A 156 -4.11 2.60 -18.88
N LYS A 157 -3.20 1.92 -18.17
CA LYS A 157 -3.01 0.46 -18.26
C LYS A 157 -3.62 -0.29 -17.06
N ARG A 158 -4.18 0.43 -16.09
CA ARG A 158 -4.74 -0.19 -14.89
C ARG A 158 -6.14 -0.71 -15.22
N GLU A 159 -6.33 -2.01 -15.05
CA GLU A 159 -7.63 -2.66 -15.19
C GLU A 159 -8.35 -2.74 -13.83
N PRO A 160 -9.69 -2.88 -13.81
CA PRO A 160 -10.43 -3.12 -12.56
C PRO A 160 -9.94 -4.40 -11.87
N VAL A 161 -9.88 -4.38 -10.54
CA VAL A 161 -9.46 -5.55 -9.75
C VAL A 161 -10.51 -6.66 -9.82
N ARG A 162 -10.05 -7.91 -9.91
CA ARG A 162 -10.88 -9.12 -9.76
C ARG A 162 -10.57 -9.81 -8.43
N VAL A 163 -11.60 -10.05 -7.64
CA VAL A 163 -11.48 -10.43 -6.23
C VAL A 163 -12.17 -11.77 -5.98
N LEU A 164 -11.44 -12.68 -5.34
CA LEU A 164 -11.99 -13.88 -4.71
C LEU A 164 -11.99 -13.64 -3.20
N SER A 165 -13.17 -13.61 -2.59
CA SER A 165 -13.36 -13.38 -1.16
C SER A 165 -13.91 -14.66 -0.52
N LEU A 166 -13.15 -15.21 0.42
CA LEU A 166 -13.44 -16.47 1.10
C LEU A 166 -13.85 -16.19 2.55
N PHE A 167 -15.02 -16.67 2.95
CA PHE A 167 -15.59 -16.62 4.31
C PHE A 167 -15.98 -15.22 4.80
N GLY A 168 -15.10 -14.22 4.65
CA GLY A 168 -15.38 -12.82 4.97
C GLY A 168 -15.62 -11.99 3.71
N ASP A 169 -16.73 -11.27 3.66
CA ASP A 169 -17.05 -10.34 2.56
C ASP A 169 -16.31 -9.02 2.73
N ILE A 170 -15.56 -8.63 1.71
CA ILE A 170 -14.77 -7.39 1.66
C ILE A 170 -15.30 -6.39 0.61
N GLY A 171 -16.47 -6.69 0.02
CA GLY A 171 -17.06 -5.90 -1.05
C GLY A 171 -17.33 -4.46 -0.62
N LYS A 172 -17.88 -4.25 0.57
CA LYS A 172 -18.19 -2.90 1.09
C LYS A 172 -16.92 -2.05 1.26
N GLU A 173 -15.87 -2.63 1.78
CA GLU A 173 -14.59 -1.97 2.04
C GLU A 173 -13.91 -1.60 0.71
N LEU A 174 -13.80 -2.55 -0.21
CA LEU A 174 -13.22 -2.31 -1.53
C LEU A 174 -14.04 -1.33 -2.37
N THR A 175 -15.37 -1.38 -2.27
CA THR A 175 -16.25 -0.36 -2.84
C THR A 175 -15.92 0.99 -2.22
N SER A 176 -15.90 1.13 -0.89
CA SER A 176 -15.61 2.42 -0.22
C SER A 176 -14.22 3.00 -0.51
N LEU A 177 -13.27 2.14 -0.91
CA LEU A 177 -11.91 2.52 -1.33
C LEU A 177 -11.82 2.82 -2.84
N GLY A 178 -12.92 2.71 -3.58
CA GLY A 178 -12.97 2.97 -5.02
C GLY A 178 -12.36 1.87 -5.89
N PHE A 179 -12.17 0.65 -5.41
CA PHE A 179 -11.69 -0.47 -6.24
C PHE A 179 -12.83 -1.19 -6.97
N LEU A 180 -14.03 -1.18 -6.39
CA LEU A 180 -15.24 -1.75 -6.97
C LEU A 180 -16.22 -0.62 -7.35
N GLU A 181 -16.90 -0.82 -8.47
CA GLU A 181 -17.87 0.14 -9.00
C GLU A 181 -19.24 -0.10 -8.35
N PRO A 182 -19.87 0.93 -7.74
CA PRO A 182 -21.17 0.76 -7.08
C PRO A 182 -22.22 0.18 -8.04
N GLY A 183 -22.82 -0.95 -7.67
CA GLY A 183 -23.85 -1.62 -8.48
C GLY A 183 -23.32 -2.50 -9.63
N SER A 184 -22.00 -2.62 -9.83
CA SER A 184 -21.37 -3.54 -10.80
C SER A 184 -20.51 -4.62 -10.13
N GLU A 185 -20.87 -5.02 -8.90
CA GLU A 185 -20.21 -6.13 -8.20
C GLU A 185 -20.36 -7.47 -8.95
N ALA A 186 -21.43 -7.59 -9.76
CA ALA A 186 -21.72 -8.74 -10.59
C ALA A 186 -20.55 -9.04 -11.56
N GLY A 187 -19.74 -10.03 -11.20
CA GLY A 187 -18.68 -10.59 -12.04
C GLY A 187 -17.24 -10.15 -11.71
N ARG A 188 -17.02 -9.19 -10.80
CA ARG A 188 -15.66 -8.77 -10.39
C ARG A 188 -15.27 -9.24 -9.00
N LEU A 189 -16.23 -9.33 -8.07
CA LEU A 189 -16.03 -9.93 -6.77
C LEU A 189 -16.84 -11.20 -6.67
N ARG A 190 -16.20 -12.30 -6.26
CA ARG A 190 -16.85 -13.56 -5.95
C ARG A 190 -16.66 -13.86 -4.47
N HIS A 191 -17.75 -13.78 -3.72
CA HIS A 191 -17.78 -14.15 -2.31
C HIS A 191 -18.23 -15.60 -2.14
N LEU A 192 -17.54 -16.37 -1.31
CA LEU A 192 -17.86 -17.77 -1.01
C LEU A 192 -17.84 -17.98 0.51
N GLU A 193 -18.97 -18.37 1.07
CA GLU A 193 -19.10 -18.69 2.51
C GLU A 193 -18.60 -20.10 2.84
N ASP A 194 -18.90 -21.07 1.98
CA ASP A 194 -18.41 -22.45 2.10
C ASP A 194 -17.63 -22.83 0.83
N VAL A 195 -16.47 -23.44 1.03
CA VAL A 195 -15.57 -23.86 -0.05
C VAL A 195 -15.27 -25.36 -0.01
N THR A 196 -15.93 -26.13 0.85
CA THR A 196 -15.68 -27.57 1.06
C THR A 196 -15.61 -28.33 -0.26
N ASP A 197 -16.63 -28.17 -1.10
CA ASP A 197 -16.79 -28.90 -2.36
C ASP A 197 -16.13 -28.23 -3.58
N ILE A 198 -15.51 -27.06 -3.39
CA ILE A 198 -14.88 -26.31 -4.48
C ILE A 198 -13.59 -26.99 -4.93
N VAL A 199 -13.49 -27.28 -6.22
CA VAL A 199 -12.31 -27.87 -6.84
C VAL A 199 -11.56 -26.86 -7.72
N ARG A 200 -10.33 -27.21 -8.12
CA ARG A 200 -9.48 -26.34 -8.93
C ARG A 200 -10.16 -25.85 -10.22
N ARG A 201 -10.88 -26.74 -10.90
CA ARG A 201 -11.56 -26.41 -12.16
C ARG A 201 -12.56 -25.27 -11.98
N ASP A 202 -13.27 -25.23 -10.85
CA ASP A 202 -14.28 -24.20 -10.60
C ASP A 202 -13.60 -22.82 -10.46
N VAL A 203 -12.51 -22.76 -9.69
CA VAL A 203 -11.73 -21.52 -9.51
C VAL A 203 -11.12 -21.04 -10.82
N GLU A 204 -10.59 -21.96 -11.64
CA GLU A 204 -10.05 -21.64 -12.97
C GLU A 204 -11.14 -21.15 -13.94
N GLU A 205 -12.36 -21.68 -13.85
CA GLU A 205 -13.51 -21.30 -14.68
C GLU A 205 -14.07 -19.92 -14.32
N TRP A 206 -14.10 -19.57 -13.04
CA TRP A 206 -14.55 -18.25 -12.58
C TRP A 206 -13.65 -17.11 -13.05
N GLY A 207 -12.46 -17.45 -13.53
CA GLY A 207 -11.54 -16.55 -14.18
C GLY A 207 -10.32 -16.25 -13.32
N PRO A 208 -9.31 -15.62 -13.92
CA PRO A 208 -8.13 -15.22 -13.17
C PRO A 208 -8.50 -14.14 -12.16
N PHE A 209 -8.02 -14.30 -10.94
CA PHE A 209 -8.16 -13.33 -9.86
C PHE A 209 -6.90 -12.49 -9.72
N ASP A 210 -7.05 -11.27 -9.24
CA ASP A 210 -5.94 -10.35 -8.92
C ASP A 210 -5.73 -10.22 -7.42
N LEU A 211 -6.80 -10.43 -6.62
CA LEU A 211 -6.79 -10.39 -5.16
C LEU A 211 -7.55 -11.59 -4.60
N VAL A 212 -6.92 -12.34 -3.70
CA VAL A 212 -7.59 -13.36 -2.88
C VAL A 212 -7.64 -12.90 -1.42
N TYR A 213 -8.85 -12.67 -0.92
CA TYR A 213 -9.09 -12.32 0.48
C TYR A 213 -9.68 -13.52 1.21
N GLY A 214 -9.25 -13.75 2.45
CA GLY A 214 -9.91 -14.69 3.35
C GLY A 214 -9.81 -14.24 4.79
N SER A 215 -10.80 -14.61 5.59
CA SER A 215 -10.75 -14.34 7.03
C SER A 215 -11.29 -15.50 7.85
N THR A 216 -10.81 -15.65 9.09
CA THR A 216 -11.56 -16.44 10.09
C THR A 216 -12.88 -15.73 10.42
N PRO A 217 -13.91 -16.41 10.97
CA PRO A 217 -15.13 -15.74 11.38
C PRO A 217 -14.89 -14.69 12.46
N ALA A 218 -15.73 -13.66 12.49
CA ALA A 218 -15.67 -12.64 13.54
C ALA A 218 -15.89 -13.27 14.93
N LEU A 219 -15.31 -12.65 15.97
CA LEU A 219 -15.51 -13.09 17.35
C LEU A 219 -17.01 -13.09 17.69
N GLY A 220 -17.47 -14.15 18.37
CA GLY A 220 -18.86 -14.32 18.78
C GLY A 220 -19.82 -14.83 17.70
N HIS A 221 -19.36 -15.05 16.45
CA HIS A 221 -20.16 -15.78 15.46
C HIS A 221 -19.97 -17.29 15.60
N ALA A 222 -21.04 -18.06 15.37
CA ALA A 222 -20.96 -19.52 15.35
C ALA A 222 -20.02 -19.97 14.23
N CYS A 223 -19.12 -20.89 14.56
CA CYS A 223 -18.12 -21.38 13.64
C CYS A 223 -18.50 -22.81 13.23
N ASP A 224 -18.91 -23.01 11.99
CA ASP A 224 -19.29 -24.35 11.48
C ASP A 224 -18.08 -25.29 11.34
N HIS A 225 -16.87 -24.73 11.41
CA HIS A 225 -15.59 -25.43 11.26
C HIS A 225 -14.56 -24.98 12.31
N SER A 226 -13.47 -25.73 12.50
CA SER A 226 -12.36 -25.29 13.36
C SER A 226 -11.60 -24.10 12.74
N PRO A 227 -10.97 -23.21 13.53
CA PRO A 227 -10.19 -22.08 13.01
C PRO A 227 -9.12 -22.49 11.98
N GLY A 228 -8.38 -23.58 12.22
CA GLY A 228 -7.42 -24.13 11.26
C GLY A 228 -8.03 -24.56 9.92
N TRP A 229 -9.31 -24.94 9.85
CA TRP A 229 -9.96 -25.28 8.59
C TRP A 229 -9.94 -24.09 7.61
N TYR A 230 -10.26 -22.88 8.08
CA TYR A 230 -10.26 -21.67 7.26
C TYR A 230 -8.89 -21.38 6.65
N LEU A 231 -7.82 -21.57 7.44
CA LEU A 231 -6.45 -21.42 6.98
C LEU A 231 -6.12 -22.41 5.85
N PHE A 232 -6.41 -23.71 6.04
CA PHE A 232 -6.10 -24.73 5.04
C PHE A 232 -6.92 -24.56 3.77
N GLN A 233 -8.19 -24.19 3.90
CA GLN A 233 -9.05 -23.93 2.75
C GLN A 233 -8.64 -22.67 2.00
N PHE A 234 -8.29 -21.60 2.72
CA PHE A 234 -7.72 -20.40 2.13
C PHE A 234 -6.45 -20.74 1.34
N HIS A 235 -5.51 -21.46 1.95
CA HIS A 235 -4.27 -21.86 1.28
C HIS A 235 -4.57 -22.73 0.04
N ARG A 236 -5.51 -23.68 0.11
CA ARG A 236 -5.92 -24.51 -1.03
C ARG A 236 -6.41 -23.68 -2.21
N LEU A 237 -7.38 -22.78 -1.98
CA LEU A 237 -7.96 -21.95 -3.04
C LEU A 237 -6.98 -20.86 -3.52
N LEU A 238 -6.10 -20.37 -2.64
CA LEU A 238 -5.00 -19.48 -3.03
C LEU A 238 -4.11 -20.12 -4.10
N GLN A 239 -3.77 -21.40 -3.95
CA GLN A 239 -2.99 -22.10 -4.98
C GLN A 239 -3.77 -22.34 -6.28
N TYR A 240 -5.11 -22.41 -6.24
CA TYR A 240 -5.93 -22.55 -7.44
C TYR A 240 -6.08 -21.22 -8.19
N ALA A 241 -6.19 -20.11 -7.48
CA ALA A 241 -6.32 -18.77 -8.05
C ALA A 241 -4.99 -18.18 -8.54
N ARG A 242 -3.85 -18.73 -8.10
CA ARG A 242 -2.51 -18.22 -8.41
C ARG A 242 -2.28 -18.22 -9.93
N PRO A 243 -1.82 -17.09 -10.52
CA PRO A 243 -1.50 -17.05 -11.94
C PRO A 243 -0.43 -18.07 -12.32
N ARG A 244 -0.44 -18.49 -13.59
CA ARG A 244 0.56 -19.42 -14.11
C ARG A 244 1.98 -18.84 -13.98
N PRO A 245 2.99 -19.69 -13.72
CA PRO A 245 4.39 -19.25 -13.66
C PRO A 245 4.78 -18.46 -14.92
N GLY A 246 5.41 -17.29 -14.73
CA GLY A 246 5.79 -16.39 -15.81
C GLY A 246 4.72 -15.39 -16.25
N SER A 247 3.52 -15.40 -15.63
CA SER A 247 2.53 -14.35 -15.85
C SER A 247 3.04 -12.99 -15.35
N PRO A 248 2.91 -11.90 -16.15
CA PRO A 248 3.23 -10.54 -15.70
C PRO A 248 2.15 -9.92 -14.81
N GLN A 249 1.06 -10.65 -14.55
CA GLN A 249 -0.08 -10.18 -13.75
C GLN A 249 0.34 -9.97 -12.29
N ALA A 250 0.03 -8.79 -11.75
CA ALA A 250 0.18 -8.54 -10.32
C ALA A 250 -0.90 -9.32 -9.55
N PHE A 251 -0.49 -10.15 -8.60
CA PHE A 251 -1.38 -11.02 -7.84
C PHE A 251 -1.17 -10.84 -6.35
N PHE A 252 -2.23 -10.48 -5.65
CA PHE A 252 -2.21 -10.17 -4.23
C PHE A 252 -3.08 -11.14 -3.44
N TRP A 253 -2.76 -11.32 -2.17
CA TRP A 253 -3.57 -12.11 -1.26
C TRP A 253 -3.46 -11.56 0.16
N MET A 254 -4.52 -11.78 0.94
CA MET A 254 -4.58 -11.41 2.34
C MET A 254 -5.41 -12.42 3.11
N PHE A 255 -4.84 -12.95 4.19
CA PHE A 255 -5.55 -13.77 5.17
C PHE A 255 -5.61 -13.02 6.50
N VAL A 256 -6.80 -12.90 7.06
CA VAL A 256 -7.07 -12.16 8.29
C VAL A 256 -7.58 -13.12 9.37
N ASP A 257 -6.85 -13.20 10.48
CA ASP A 257 -7.30 -13.88 11.68
C ASP A 257 -7.88 -12.88 12.68
N ASN A 258 -9.16 -13.08 13.02
CA ASN A 258 -9.90 -12.35 14.05
C ASN A 258 -9.59 -12.87 15.46
N LEU A 259 -8.32 -13.13 15.72
CA LEU A 259 -7.80 -13.69 16.97
C LEU A 259 -8.34 -15.08 17.33
N GLN A 260 -8.74 -15.88 16.33
CA GLN A 260 -9.30 -17.22 16.50
C GLN A 260 -8.21 -18.31 16.50
N LEU A 261 -7.07 -18.06 15.85
CA LEU A 261 -5.99 -19.05 15.76
C LEU A 261 -5.18 -19.13 17.06
N THR A 262 -4.93 -20.35 17.52
CA THR A 262 -4.02 -20.66 18.64
C THR A 262 -2.55 -20.40 18.26
N GLY A 263 -1.65 -20.35 19.25
CA GLY A 263 -0.21 -20.15 18.99
C GLY A 263 0.39 -21.21 18.05
N GLU A 264 -0.04 -22.47 18.18
CA GLU A 264 0.37 -23.55 17.28
C GLU A 264 -0.15 -23.33 15.85
N GLU A 265 -1.43 -22.97 15.70
CA GLU A 265 -2.03 -22.68 14.39
C GLU A 265 -1.43 -21.43 13.73
N GLN A 266 -1.02 -20.44 14.52
CA GLN A 266 -0.31 -19.25 14.02
C GLN A 266 1.06 -19.63 13.45
N ALA A 267 1.82 -20.48 14.14
CA ALA A 267 3.09 -20.99 13.64
C ALA A 267 2.91 -21.84 12.37
N ILE A 268 1.83 -22.62 12.28
CA ILE A 268 1.45 -23.35 11.07
C ILE A 268 1.10 -22.35 9.94
N ALA A 269 0.29 -21.33 10.22
CA ALA A 269 -0.08 -20.30 9.25
C ALA A 269 1.14 -19.60 8.67
N ALA A 270 2.08 -19.17 9.51
CA ALA A 270 3.32 -18.54 9.07
C ALA A 270 4.15 -19.44 8.14
N ARG A 271 4.19 -20.74 8.42
CA ARG A 271 4.89 -21.73 7.56
C ARG A 271 4.19 -21.97 6.23
N PHE A 272 2.85 -22.08 6.22
CA PHE A 272 2.08 -22.31 4.99
C PHE A 272 2.00 -21.07 4.09
N LEU A 273 1.95 -19.88 4.69
CA LEU A 273 1.85 -18.60 3.99
C LEU A 273 3.22 -17.94 3.75
N GLU A 274 4.30 -18.57 4.22
CA GLU A 274 5.70 -18.16 4.05
C GLU A 274 5.98 -16.71 4.49
N THR A 275 5.25 -16.24 5.52
CA THR A 275 5.45 -14.91 6.11
C THR A 275 4.97 -14.89 7.56
N GLU A 276 5.61 -14.08 8.39
CA GLU A 276 5.13 -13.80 9.74
C GLU A 276 3.85 -12.94 9.72
N PRO A 277 2.98 -13.08 10.74
CA PRO A 277 1.80 -12.24 10.88
C PRO A 277 2.15 -10.78 11.18
N VAL A 278 1.29 -9.90 10.70
CA VAL A 278 1.24 -8.49 11.09
C VAL A 278 0.05 -8.30 12.03
N ILE A 279 0.28 -7.68 13.19
CA ILE A 279 -0.80 -7.37 14.13
C ILE A 279 -1.26 -5.93 13.86
N LEU A 280 -2.55 -5.77 13.58
CA LEU A 280 -3.20 -4.48 13.45
C LEU A 280 -4.12 -4.27 14.65
N GLN A 281 -4.10 -3.07 15.23
CA GLN A 281 -4.77 -2.76 16.50
C GLN A 281 -5.60 -1.48 16.33
N ASP A 282 -6.84 -1.48 16.83
CA ASP A 282 -7.63 -0.27 17.07
C ASP A 282 -7.47 0.13 18.52
N VAL A 283 -6.75 1.22 18.78
CA VAL A 283 -6.52 1.75 20.13
C VAL A 283 -7.21 3.10 20.24
N ARG A 284 -8.11 3.24 21.23
CA ARG A 284 -8.74 4.52 21.56
C ARG A 284 -8.27 4.98 22.94
N GLY A 285 -7.47 6.04 22.96
CA GLY A 285 -6.78 6.47 24.18
C GLY A 285 -5.76 5.41 24.60
N SER A 286 -5.96 4.80 25.78
CA SER A 286 -5.13 3.70 26.28
C SER A 286 -5.80 2.32 26.19
N ALA A 287 -7.02 2.23 25.64
CA ALA A 287 -7.80 1.00 25.61
C ALA A 287 -7.79 0.37 24.21
N LEU A 288 -7.34 -0.89 24.14
CA LEU A 288 -7.41 -1.70 22.94
C LEU A 288 -8.86 -2.10 22.68
N GLN A 289 -9.42 -1.63 21.56
CA GLN A 289 -10.81 -1.88 21.17
C GLN A 289 -10.95 -3.15 20.35
N ASN A 290 -10.01 -3.37 19.44
CA ASN A 290 -10.03 -4.51 18.54
C ASN A 290 -8.61 -4.80 18.04
N ALA A 291 -8.34 -6.03 17.62
CA ALA A 291 -7.10 -6.39 16.96
C ALA A 291 -7.32 -7.54 15.98
N VAL A 292 -6.51 -7.58 14.93
CA VAL A 292 -6.49 -8.66 13.94
C VAL A 292 -5.06 -9.04 13.61
N ARG A 293 -4.83 -10.30 13.25
CA ARG A 293 -3.56 -10.76 12.69
C ARG A 293 -3.72 -10.92 11.19
N VAL A 294 -2.72 -10.48 10.42
CA VAL A 294 -2.80 -10.41 8.97
C VAL A 294 -1.56 -11.03 8.33
N TRP A 295 -1.78 -11.93 7.38
CA TRP A 295 -0.74 -12.44 6.49
C TRP A 295 -1.05 -11.95 5.07
N THR A 296 -0.07 -11.36 4.40
CA THR A 296 -0.30 -10.79 3.06
C THR A 296 1.01 -10.53 2.31
N ASN A 297 0.91 -10.49 0.98
CA ASN A 297 1.95 -9.97 0.09
C ASN A 297 1.72 -8.52 -0.36
N ILE A 298 0.69 -7.83 0.17
CA ILE A 298 0.47 -6.41 -0.16
C ILE A 298 1.60 -5.56 0.44
N PRO A 299 2.23 -4.68 -0.34
CA PRO A 299 3.35 -3.85 0.14
C PRO A 299 2.98 -2.97 1.34
N ALA A 300 3.96 -2.70 2.21
CA ALA A 300 3.86 -1.81 3.37
C ALA A 300 2.78 -2.16 4.42
N VAL A 301 2.16 -3.34 4.37
CA VAL A 301 1.31 -3.78 5.49
C VAL A 301 2.16 -4.07 6.73
N LYS A 302 3.37 -4.61 6.56
CA LYS A 302 4.31 -4.88 7.66
C LYS A 302 4.73 -3.63 8.43
N SER A 303 4.80 -2.46 7.79
CA SER A 303 5.13 -1.21 8.48
C SER A 303 3.97 -0.69 9.35
N ARG A 304 2.76 -1.26 9.22
CA ARG A 304 1.62 -0.97 10.09
C ARG A 304 1.55 -1.90 11.31
N HIS A 305 2.54 -2.77 11.50
CA HIS A 305 2.58 -3.67 12.66
C HIS A 305 2.58 -2.88 13.96
N SER A 306 1.55 -3.07 14.77
CA SER A 306 1.46 -2.53 16.13
C SER A 306 1.67 -3.66 17.13
N ALA A 307 2.80 -3.64 17.81
CA ALA A 307 3.10 -4.53 18.94
C ALA A 307 2.81 -3.85 20.29
N LEU A 308 1.90 -2.86 20.33
CA LEU A 308 1.60 -2.12 21.56
C LEU A 308 0.96 -3.02 22.62
N ALA A 309 0.10 -3.94 22.19
CA ALA A 309 -0.53 -4.90 23.09
C ALA A 309 0.28 -6.20 23.24
N SER A 310 0.32 -6.71 24.48
CA SER A 310 0.93 -8.00 24.78
C SER A 310 0.06 -9.16 24.25
N GLU A 311 0.66 -10.34 24.12
CA GLU A 311 -0.08 -11.55 23.75
C GLU A 311 -1.21 -11.88 24.74
N GLU A 312 -1.00 -11.58 26.03
CA GLU A 312 -2.00 -11.74 27.09
C GLU A 312 -3.21 -10.81 26.88
N GLU A 313 -2.99 -9.56 26.49
CA GLU A 313 -4.07 -8.60 26.20
C GLU A 313 -4.89 -9.01 24.97
N LEU A 314 -4.25 -9.56 23.94
CA LEU A 314 -4.93 -10.10 22.77
C LEU A 314 -5.79 -11.33 23.12
N LEU A 315 -5.30 -12.19 24.01
CA LEU A 315 -6.06 -13.34 24.51
C LEU A 315 -7.27 -12.91 25.34
N LEU A 316 -7.13 -11.89 26.18
CA LEU A 316 -8.24 -11.32 26.95
C LEU A 316 -9.33 -10.77 26.02
N LEU A 317 -8.94 -10.04 24.96
CA LEU A 317 -9.89 -9.55 23.96
C LEU A 317 -10.60 -10.67 23.20
N ALA A 318 -9.88 -11.73 22.84
CA ALA A 318 -10.50 -12.88 22.18
C ALA A 318 -11.57 -13.52 23.09
N GLN A 319 -11.30 -13.63 24.40
CA GLN A 319 -12.26 -14.15 25.38
C GLN A 319 -13.47 -13.23 25.57
N ASP A 320 -13.26 -11.91 25.65
CA ASP A 320 -14.33 -10.93 25.81
C ASP A 320 -15.20 -10.81 24.54
N GLY A 321 -14.61 -10.97 23.36
CA GLY A 321 -15.32 -11.04 22.09
C GLY A 321 -16.18 -12.29 21.94
N GLN A 322 -15.70 -13.46 22.40
CA GLN A 322 -16.50 -14.69 22.42
C GLN A 322 -17.71 -14.60 23.38
N ARG A 323 -17.64 -13.76 24.41
CA ARG A 323 -18.74 -13.50 25.34
C ARG A 323 -19.82 -12.53 24.80
N GLY A 324 -19.64 -12.00 23.59
CA GLY A 324 -20.63 -11.13 22.92
C GLY A 324 -20.67 -9.70 23.45
N THR A 325 -19.62 -9.27 24.17
CA THR A 325 -19.56 -7.97 24.85
C THR A 325 -19.08 -6.82 23.95
N LEU A 326 -18.62 -7.11 22.73
CA LEU A 326 -18.08 -6.13 21.79
C LEU A 326 -19.07 -5.78 20.67
N PRO A 327 -19.16 -4.51 20.25
CA PRO A 327 -20.00 -4.11 19.13
C PRO A 327 -19.51 -4.77 17.83
N ALA A 328 -20.45 -5.22 17.00
CA ALA A 328 -20.23 -5.88 15.71
C ALA A 328 -19.69 -4.93 14.62
N GLN A 329 -18.61 -4.18 14.90
CA GLN A 329 -17.84 -3.60 13.80
C GLN A 329 -17.09 -4.74 13.13
N GLY A 330 -17.37 -4.91 11.83
CA GLY A 330 -16.72 -5.95 11.03
C GLY A 330 -15.19 -5.81 11.11
N PRO A 331 -14.44 -6.91 11.30
CA PRO A 331 -12.98 -6.88 11.35
C PRO A 331 -12.33 -6.34 10.06
N SER A 332 -13.10 -6.29 8.97
CA SER A 332 -12.77 -5.67 7.70
C SER A 332 -12.38 -4.18 7.81
N ALA A 333 -12.86 -3.45 8.82
CA ALA A 333 -12.53 -2.03 9.02
C ALA A 333 -11.04 -1.79 9.32
N LEU A 334 -10.41 -2.67 10.11
CA LEU A 334 -8.99 -2.56 10.49
C LEU A 334 -8.05 -2.81 9.30
N VAL A 335 -8.46 -3.66 8.37
CA VAL A 335 -7.66 -4.02 7.19
C VAL A 335 -7.96 -3.15 5.97
N LYS A 336 -9.01 -2.33 6.01
CA LYS A 336 -9.44 -1.48 4.89
C LYS A 336 -8.26 -0.71 4.27
N ASN A 337 -7.51 0.04 5.08
CA ASN A 337 -6.44 0.88 4.53
C ASN A 337 -5.19 0.10 4.11
N CYS A 338 -5.10 -1.19 4.44
CA CYS A 338 -4.06 -2.07 3.92
C CYS A 338 -4.19 -2.29 2.41
N PHE A 339 -5.36 -2.07 1.81
CA PHE A 339 -5.56 -2.20 0.36
C PHE A 339 -5.17 -0.94 -0.44
N LEU A 340 -4.90 0.20 0.20
CA LEU A 340 -4.55 1.45 -0.50
C LEU A 340 -3.36 1.34 -1.49
N PRO A 341 -2.28 0.58 -1.20
CA PRO A 341 -1.19 0.36 -2.16
C PRO A 341 -1.64 -0.23 -3.49
N LEU A 342 -2.79 -0.91 -3.53
CA LEU A 342 -3.35 -1.49 -4.75
C LEU A 342 -3.75 -0.42 -5.79
N ARG A 343 -3.90 0.85 -5.40
CA ARG A 343 -4.13 2.00 -6.30
C ARG A 343 -3.01 2.22 -7.33
N GLU A 344 -1.80 1.69 -7.09
CA GLU A 344 -0.71 1.74 -8.07
C GLU A 344 -0.83 0.71 -9.19
N TYR A 345 -1.71 -0.29 -9.03
CA TYR A 345 -1.85 -1.44 -9.92
C TYR A 345 -3.22 -1.50 -10.60
N PHE A 346 -4.31 -1.16 -9.91
CA PHE A 346 -5.67 -1.32 -10.43
C PHE A 346 -6.40 0.01 -10.65
N LYS A 347 -7.44 -0.05 -11.46
CA LYS A 347 -8.30 1.10 -11.78
C LYS A 347 -8.99 1.57 -10.50
N TYR A 348 -9.09 2.89 -10.36
CA TYR A 348 -9.78 3.55 -9.27
C TYR A 348 -11.07 4.20 -9.80
N PHE A 349 -12.18 3.95 -9.11
CA PHE A 349 -13.49 4.53 -9.38
C PHE A 349 -13.75 5.62 -8.33
N SER A 350 -13.70 6.88 -8.76
CA SER A 350 -13.93 8.01 -7.87
C SER A 350 -15.31 7.93 -7.22
N GLN A 351 -15.37 8.00 -5.90
CA GLN A 351 -16.61 7.92 -5.11
C GLN A 351 -17.13 9.29 -4.63
N ASN A 352 -16.92 10.35 -5.41
CA ASN A 352 -17.12 11.77 -5.11
C ASN A 352 -15.85 12.49 -4.64
N ALA A 353 -15.73 13.74 -5.09
CA ALA A 353 -14.68 14.67 -4.73
C ALA A 353 -14.88 15.16 -3.29
N LEU A 354 -13.95 14.81 -2.39
CA LEU A 354 -13.88 15.29 -1.01
C LEU A 354 -12.40 15.58 -0.67
N PRO A 355 -12.12 16.54 0.25
CA PRO A 355 -11.62 17.88 -0.03
C PRO A 355 -10.09 18.01 -0.20
N LEU A 356 -9.70 19.24 -0.56
CA LEU A 356 -8.42 19.74 -1.10
C LEU A 356 -7.17 19.77 -0.18
N TYR A 357 -7.07 19.00 0.93
CA TYR A 357 -5.87 19.14 1.80
C TYR A 357 -5.65 18.04 2.85
N LYS A 358 -4.38 17.84 3.20
CA LYS A 358 -3.89 17.24 4.45
C LYS A 358 -2.69 18.00 5.01
#